data_AF-A0A7K2JGH1-F1
#
_entry.id   AF-A0A7K2JGH1-F1
#
_cell.length_a   1.000
_cell.length_b   1.000
_cell.length_c   1.000
_cell.angle_alpha   90.00
_cell.angle_beta   90.00
_cell.angle_gamma   90.00
#
_symmetry.space_group_name_H-M   'P 1'
#
loop_
_entity.id
_entity.type
_entity.pdbx_description
1 polymer ?
#
loop_
_entity_poly.entity_id
_entity_poly.type
_entity_poly.pdbx_seq_one_letter_code
_entity_poly.pdbx_strand_id
1 'polypeptide(L)'
;MEAFEPERSEVRIPKTALDALAAALSVRTAAMRTWPDGIEWMYAMGTWDEPHVEMALMPGGEEVWLRMSTDRSSVAVWTIEQWLEFSGQLPGATPPE
;
A
#
# COMPACT_ATOMS: atom_id res chain seq x y z
N MET A 1 1.39 24.13 14.76
CA MET A 1 1.32 22.72 14.34
C MET A 1 0.90 22.75 12.90
N GLU A 2 1.87 22.83 11.99
CA GLU A 2 1.59 22.70 10.56
C GLU A 2 1.30 21.23 10.30
N ALA A 3 0.08 20.95 9.84
CA ALA A 3 -0.25 19.65 9.27
C ALA A 3 0.62 19.49 8.02
N PHE A 4 1.53 18.50 8.03
CA PHE A 4 2.14 18.01 6.81
C PHE A 4 1.03 17.32 6.03
N GLU A 5 0.27 18.08 5.24
CA GLU A 5 -0.51 17.52 4.16
C GLU A 5 0.51 16.94 3.19
N PRO A 6 0.63 15.61 3.02
CA PRO A 6 1.54 15.08 2.03
C PRO A 6 1.11 15.65 0.68
N GLU A 7 2.02 16.36 0.02
CA GLU A 7 1.83 16.82 -1.35
C GLU A 7 1.37 15.60 -2.15
N ARG A 8 0.11 15.63 -2.66
CA ARG A 8 -0.43 14.57 -3.52
C ARG A 8 0.33 14.60 -4.84
N SER A 9 1.55 14.10 -4.80
CA SER A 9 2.31 13.78 -5.99
C SER A 9 1.50 12.76 -6.77
N GLU A 10 1.40 12.91 -8.09
CA GLU A 10 0.85 11.88 -8.98
C GLU A 10 1.82 10.68 -8.97
N VAL A 11 1.88 9.95 -7.86
CA VAL A 11 2.73 8.77 -7.71
C VAL A 11 2.17 7.70 -8.62
N ARG A 12 2.83 7.48 -9.75
CA ARG A 12 2.47 6.44 -10.71
C ARG A 12 2.94 5.09 -10.21
N ILE A 13 2.11 4.45 -9.40
CA ILE A 13 2.33 3.07 -8.98
C ILE A 13 1.89 2.14 -10.12
N PRO A 14 2.77 1.28 -10.65
CA PRO A 14 2.38 0.34 -11.68
C PRO A 14 1.29 -0.62 -11.18
N LYS A 15 0.24 -0.81 -11.99
CA LYS A 15 -0.87 -1.71 -11.67
C LYS A 15 -0.37 -3.12 -11.30
N THR A 16 0.62 -3.64 -12.01
CA THR A 16 1.21 -4.97 -11.74
C THR A 16 1.81 -5.09 -10.35
N ALA A 17 2.40 -4.01 -9.83
CA ALA A 17 3.00 -4.00 -8.50
C ALA A 17 1.94 -3.89 -7.40
N LEU A 18 0.84 -3.16 -7.66
CA LEU A 18 -0.36 -3.15 -6.80
C LEU A 18 -1.05 -4.51 -6.76
N ASP A 19 -1.25 -5.13 -7.93
CA ASP A 19 -1.87 -6.45 -8.06
C ASP A 19 -1.05 -7.51 -7.30
N ALA A 20 0.29 -7.46 -7.39
CA ALA A 20 1.18 -8.37 -6.66
C ALA A 20 1.11 -8.20 -5.14
N LEU A 21 1.14 -6.95 -4.64
CA LEU A 21 0.97 -6.67 -3.22
C LEU A 21 -0.36 -7.21 -2.70
N ALA A 22 -1.43 -6.93 -3.43
CA ALA A 22 -2.75 -7.23 -2.94
C ALA A 22 -3.10 -8.73 -3.07
N ALA A 23 -2.54 -9.43 -4.08
CA ALA A 23 -2.50 -10.88 -4.10
C ALA A 23 -1.78 -11.44 -2.85
N ALA A 24 -0.62 -10.89 -2.48
CA ALA A 24 0.12 -11.31 -1.29
C ALA A 24 -0.68 -11.07 0.01
N LEU A 25 -1.42 -9.96 0.11
CA LEU A 25 -2.32 -9.69 1.25
C LEU A 25 -3.47 -10.71 1.33
N SER A 26 -4.07 -11.09 0.19
CA SER A 26 -5.19 -12.05 0.16
C SER A 26 -4.83 -13.43 0.72
N VAL A 27 -3.59 -13.88 0.52
CA VAL A 27 -3.07 -15.15 1.03
C VAL A 27 -2.25 -14.98 2.32
N ARG A 28 -2.30 -13.80 2.95
CA ARG A 28 -1.59 -13.46 4.20
C ARG A 28 -0.06 -13.64 4.13
N THR A 29 0.53 -13.43 2.96
CA THR A 29 1.99 -13.48 2.73
C THR A 29 2.57 -12.07 2.57
N ALA A 30 2.30 -11.19 3.52
CA ALA A 30 2.91 -9.87 3.58
C ALA A 30 3.98 -9.80 4.67
N ALA A 31 5.08 -9.13 4.39
CA ALA A 31 6.11 -8.79 5.37
C ALA A 31 5.90 -7.35 5.84
N MET A 32 6.25 -7.09 7.11
CA MET A 32 6.09 -5.79 7.76
C MET A 32 7.45 -5.20 8.11
N ARG A 33 7.60 -3.89 7.95
CA ARG A 33 8.80 -3.16 8.35
C ARG A 33 8.44 -1.76 8.84
N THR A 34 8.83 -1.47 10.08
CA THR A 34 8.77 -0.12 10.64
C THR A 34 9.97 0.69 10.16
N TRP A 35 9.71 1.90 9.69
CA TRP A 35 10.75 2.84 9.24
C TRP A 35 11.01 3.93 10.30
N PRO A 36 12.05 4.77 10.16
CA PRO A 36 12.33 5.84 11.12
C PRO A 36 11.22 6.89 11.25
N ASP A 37 10.28 6.94 10.30
CA ASP A 37 9.04 7.72 10.36
C ASP A 37 8.04 7.16 11.40
N GLY A 38 8.32 5.98 11.97
CA GLY A 38 7.45 5.28 12.92
C GLY A 38 6.26 4.56 12.27
N ILE A 39 6.15 4.61 10.94
CA ILE A 39 5.06 3.98 10.19
C ILE A 39 5.45 2.54 9.88
N GLU A 40 4.50 1.62 10.08
CA GLU A 40 4.65 0.23 9.68
C GLU A 40 4.17 0.04 8.25
N TRP A 41 5.09 -0.36 7.39
CA TRP A 41 4.83 -0.58 5.97
C TRP A 41 4.81 -2.08 5.68
N MET A 42 3.78 -2.52 4.97
CA MET A 42 3.57 -3.87 4.47
C MET A 42 4.01 -3.98 3.02
N TYR A 43 4.61 -5.11 2.63
CA TYR A 43 4.96 -5.41 1.25
C TYR A 43 4.80 -6.91 0.98
N ALA A 44 4.72 -7.30 -0.29
CA ALA A 44 4.67 -8.71 -0.67
C ALA A 44 5.92 -9.46 -0.19
N MET A 45 5.73 -10.56 0.54
CA MET A 45 6.86 -11.33 1.03
C MET A 45 7.67 -11.90 -0.14
N GLY A 46 9.00 -11.80 -0.07
CA GLY A 46 9.91 -12.31 -1.10
C GLY A 46 10.25 -11.31 -2.21
N THR A 47 9.65 -10.11 -2.24
CA THR A 47 9.97 -9.09 -3.26
C THR A 47 10.99 -8.05 -2.79
N TRP A 48 11.67 -8.27 -1.66
CA TRP A 48 12.51 -7.24 -1.03
C TRP A 48 13.62 -6.72 -1.95
N ASP A 49 14.24 -7.62 -2.71
CA ASP A 49 15.35 -7.30 -3.63
C ASP A 49 14.87 -6.77 -4.99
N GLU A 50 13.55 -6.70 -5.21
CA GLU A 50 12.92 -6.23 -6.45
C GLU A 50 12.15 -4.92 -6.21
N PRO A 51 11.89 -4.11 -7.24
CA PRO A 51 10.95 -2.99 -7.14
C PRO A 51 9.55 -3.50 -6.74
N HIS A 52 9.02 -3.01 -5.63
CA HIS A 52 7.73 -3.44 -5.07
C HIS A 52 6.95 -2.28 -4.47
N VAL A 53 5.65 -2.49 -4.26
CA VAL A 53 4.80 -1.56 -3.53
C VAL A 53 4.90 -1.83 -2.04
N GLU A 54 5.02 -0.75 -1.28
CA GLU A 54 4.86 -0.73 0.17
C GLU A 54 3.53 -0.03 0.49
N MET A 55 2.78 -0.58 1.45
CA MET A 55 1.47 -0.09 1.86
C MET A 55 1.41 0.07 3.38
N ALA A 56 0.85 1.16 3.87
CA ALA A 56 0.61 1.39 5.29
C ALA A 56 -0.87 1.71 5.53
N LEU A 57 -1.45 1.08 6.54
CA LEU A 57 -2.76 1.48 7.08
C LEU A 57 -2.52 2.57 8.12
N MET A 58 -3.04 3.77 7.87
CA MET A 58 -2.79 4.89 8.77
C MET A 58 -3.62 4.79 10.04
N PRO A 59 -3.09 5.30 11.17
CA PRO A 59 -3.87 5.44 12.39
C PRO A 59 -5.17 6.21 12.13
N GLY A 60 -6.30 5.64 12.56
CA GLY A 60 -7.64 6.16 12.24
C GLY A 60 -8.39 5.31 11.21
N GLY A 61 -7.68 4.52 10.38
CA GLY A 61 -8.28 3.53 9.49
C GLY A 61 -8.99 4.10 8.26
N GLU A 62 -8.90 5.42 8.04
CA GLU A 62 -9.56 6.11 6.92
C GLU A 62 -8.66 6.20 5.68
N GLU A 63 -7.35 6.08 5.86
CA GLU A 63 -6.36 6.25 4.80
C GLU A 63 -5.45 5.02 4.65
N VAL A 64 -5.15 4.74 3.39
CA VAL A 64 -4.15 3.77 2.96
C VAL A 64 -3.07 4.53 2.21
N TRP A 65 -1.85 4.48 2.74
CA TRP A 65 -0.70 5.10 2.11
C TRP A 65 0.04 4.05 1.26
N LEU A 66 0.46 4.45 0.07
CA LEU A 66 1.12 3.59 -0.91
C LEU A 66 2.37 4.28 -1.44
N ARG A 67 3.45 3.53 -1.60
CA ARG A 67 4.69 4.03 -2.22
C ARG A 67 5.45 2.92 -2.92
N MET A 68 6.39 3.31 -3.79
CA MET A 68 7.32 2.36 -4.40
C MET A 68 8.56 2.20 -3.53
N SER A 69 9.12 0.99 -3.44
CA SER A 69 10.39 0.75 -2.76
C SER A 69 11.57 1.49 -3.40
N THR A 70 11.45 1.83 -4.69
CA THR A 70 12.42 2.62 -5.47
C THR A 70 12.31 4.13 -5.23
N ASP A 71 11.19 4.60 -4.69
CA ASP A 71 10.97 5.99 -4.29
C ASP A 71 10.07 6.04 -3.06
N ARG A 72 10.70 5.95 -1.89
CA ARG A 72 10.01 5.99 -0.59
C ARG A 72 9.63 7.40 -0.14
N SER A 73 10.06 8.43 -0.88
CA SER A 73 9.76 9.83 -0.55
C SER A 73 8.42 10.30 -1.12
N SER A 74 7.94 9.65 -2.18
CA SER A 74 6.66 9.95 -2.81
C SER A 74 5.57 8.97 -2.34
N VAL A 75 4.52 9.48 -1.69
CA VAL A 75 3.40 8.68 -1.17
C VAL A 75 2.11 9.02 -1.90
N ALA A 76 1.43 8.01 -2.43
CA ALA A 76 0.04 8.09 -2.83
C ALA A 76 -0.86 7.82 -1.61
N VAL A 77 -1.87 8.66 -1.42
CA VAL A 77 -2.87 8.50 -0.36
C VAL A 77 -4.18 8.08 -1.00
N TRP A 78 -4.69 6.92 -0.62
CA TRP A 78 -6.02 6.43 -0.98
C TRP A 78 -6.90 6.45 0.25
N THR A 79 -8.20 6.69 0.05
CA THR A 79 -9.18 6.40 1.10
C THR A 79 -9.30 4.89 1.28
N ILE A 80 -9.75 4.46 2.47
CA ILE A 80 -10.03 3.05 2.72
C ILE A 80 -11.08 2.50 1.74
N GLU A 81 -12.03 3.32 1.29
CA GLU A 81 -13.04 2.94 0.29
C GLU A 81 -12.40 2.65 -1.08
N GLN A 82 -11.49 3.52 -1.54
CA GLN A 82 -10.74 3.31 -2.80
C GLN A 82 -9.89 2.04 -2.72
N TRP A 83 -9.26 1.80 -1.57
CA TRP A 83 -8.51 0.58 -1.34
C TRP A 83 -9.40 -0.67 -1.35
N LEU A 84 -10.55 -0.63 -0.68
CA LEU A 84 -11.49 -1.75 -0.64
C LEU A 84 -12.05 -2.06 -2.02
N GLU A 85 -12.47 -1.03 -2.79
CA GLU A 85 -12.92 -1.18 -4.16
C GLU A 85 -11.86 -1.85 -5.04
N PHE A 86 -10.61 -1.37 -4.97
CA PHE A 86 -9.49 -1.99 -5.67
C PHE A 86 -9.28 -3.45 -5.24
N SER A 87 -9.24 -3.71 -3.94
CA SER A 87 -8.99 -5.05 -3.39
C SER A 87 -10.08 -6.07 -3.77
N GLY A 88 -11.34 -5.62 -3.90
CA GLY A 88 -12.46 -6.44 -4.32
C GLY A 88 -12.40 -6.87 -5.80
N GLN A 89 -11.59 -6.22 -6.63
CA GLN A 89 -11.40 -6.56 -8.03
C GLN A 89 -10.29 -7.59 -8.27
N LEU A 90 -9.57 -8.00 -7.23
CA LEU A 90 -8.41 -8.87 -7.38
C LEU A 90 -8.81 -10.35 -7.56
N PRO A 91 -8.06 -11.09 -8.39
CA PRO A 91 -8.28 -12.52 -8.56
C PRO A 91 -8.05 -13.24 -7.22
N GLY A 92 -9.10 -13.83 -6.67
CA GLY A 92 -9.07 -14.52 -5.37
C GLY A 92 -9.75 -13.76 -4.22
N ALA A 93 -10.21 -12.52 -4.43
CA ALA A 93 -11.09 -11.86 -3.48
C ALA A 93 -12.42 -12.61 -3.39
N THR A 94 -12.82 -12.99 -2.18
CA THR A 94 -14.16 -13.55 -1.94
C THR A 94 -15.19 -12.48 -2.33
N PRO A 95 -16.17 -12.76 -3.22
CA PRO A 95 -17.21 -11.80 -3.53
C PRO A 95 -17.93 -11.36 -2.24
N PRO A 96 -18.26 -10.07 -2.07
CA PRO A 96 -19.13 -9.66 -0.97
C PRO A 96 -20.49 -10.36 -1.13
N GLU A 97 -20.97 -10.98 -0.05
CA GLU A 97 -22.34 -11.53 0.05
C GLU A 97 -23.40 -10.41 0.17
#